data_AF-A0A944CS80-F1
#
_entry.id   AF-A0A944CS80-F1
#
_cell.length_a   1.000
_cell.length_b   1.000
_cell.length_c   1.000
_cell.angle_alpha   90.00
_cell.angle_beta   90.00
_cell.angle_gamma   90.00
#
_symmetry.space_group_name_H-M   'P 1'
#
loop_
_entity.id
_entity.type
_entity.pdbx_description
1 polymer ?
#
loop_
_entity_poly.entity_id
_entity_poly.type
_entity_poly.pdbx_seq_one_letter_code
_entity_poly.pdbx_strand_id
1 'polypeptide(L)'
;MNHRVLIVSPHFPPINAADHQRIRMALPYFEEFGWDVTVLCIEPDFIEGIYDPNLNLTVPENIEIIRASAISPKISRKLKLGNLAFRSIPFLIKATAKYFEKNYFDLVYFSNTVFLTMPLGRYWLEKYKIPYILDFQDPWLSDYYDRTQNTPPGGKLKYAVAQSFAKILEPFTLAKACHITSVSPEYPKVLMQRYSWLKAEQFSVLPFGAPEKDFEILPKLNIQQKIFDPHDGYQHWVYVGRGGEDMALSLNVLFLAIQKHRQQNPEIWQKIKIHFVGTKYSIFDNNKEIEAIAKSYNLEDIITEYPQRIPYFEALQVLKDSHAILIIGSDDPSYSASKVYPCILAQKPILAILHEQSLVVNVIKECQAGYTVTFTNLTNIEIYDTLGEGIEWLLNSLVYGFSGTTDWQAFEPYTAKEMTRNLCQIFDQSTNPKSR
;
A
#
# COMPACT_ATOMS: atom_id res chain seq x y z
N MET A 1 22.28 24.39 6.12
CA MET A 1 22.30 23.44 7.24
C MET A 1 21.26 22.40 6.90
N ASN A 2 21.59 21.12 6.82
CA ASN A 2 20.59 20.10 6.53
C ASN A 2 19.71 19.95 7.78
N HIS A 3 18.39 20.04 7.60
CA HIS A 3 17.44 19.77 8.67
C HIS A 3 17.47 18.27 9.00
N ARG A 4 17.19 17.91 10.26
CA ARG A 4 17.17 16.52 10.73
C ARG A 4 15.78 16.07 11.14
N VAL A 5 15.34 14.93 10.60
CA VAL A 5 14.07 14.29 10.98
C VAL A 5 14.30 12.89 11.54
N LEU A 6 13.66 12.60 12.67
CA LEU A 6 13.50 11.22 13.15
C LEU A 6 12.21 10.66 12.59
N ILE A 7 12.31 9.62 11.77
CA ILE A 7 11.14 8.90 11.24
C ILE A 7 10.84 7.70 12.15
N VAL A 8 9.62 7.61 12.67
CA VAL A 8 9.16 6.48 13.49
C VAL A 8 8.36 5.52 12.61
N SER A 9 8.97 4.37 12.33
CA SER A 9 8.38 3.28 11.56
C SER A 9 8.68 1.95 12.27
N PRO A 10 7.84 1.52 13.24
CA PRO A 10 8.12 0.32 14.04
C PRO A 10 8.25 -0.94 13.20
N HIS A 11 7.42 -1.08 12.16
CA HIS A 11 7.64 -2.03 11.07
C HIS A 11 8.63 -1.40 10.08
N PHE A 12 9.67 -2.14 9.72
CA PHE A 12 10.69 -1.67 8.79
C PHE A 12 11.43 -2.88 8.19
N PRO A 13 12.14 -2.75 7.05
CA PRO A 13 12.90 -3.86 6.48
C PRO A 13 13.82 -4.55 7.50
N PRO A 14 13.95 -5.89 7.42
CA PRO A 14 13.44 -6.80 6.40
C PRO A 14 12.00 -7.33 6.60
N ILE A 15 11.18 -6.77 7.49
CA ILE A 15 9.79 -7.20 7.60
C ILE A 15 8.96 -6.49 6.52
N ASN A 16 8.27 -7.28 5.69
CA ASN A 16 7.33 -6.76 4.71
C ASN A 16 6.01 -6.44 5.39
N ALA A 17 5.76 -5.15 5.60
CA ALA A 17 4.48 -4.62 6.05
C ALA A 17 3.97 -3.56 5.05
N ALA A 18 2.68 -3.26 5.07
CA ALA A 18 2.15 -2.24 4.16
C ALA A 18 2.54 -0.82 4.61
N ASP A 19 2.65 -0.59 5.93
CA ASP A 19 2.70 0.74 6.53
C ASP A 19 4.08 1.42 6.43
N HIS A 20 5.16 0.65 6.31
CA HIS A 20 6.52 1.18 6.15
C HIS A 20 6.87 1.57 4.70
N GLN A 21 6.01 1.22 3.74
CA GLN A 21 6.30 1.37 2.32
C GLN A 21 6.50 2.84 1.90
N ARG A 22 5.73 3.77 2.48
CA ARG A 22 5.92 5.22 2.25
C ARG A 22 7.36 5.63 2.57
N ILE A 23 7.79 5.30 3.79
CA ILE A 23 9.11 5.71 4.28
C ILE A 23 10.19 5.06 3.43
N ARG A 24 10.11 3.74 3.23
CA ARG A 24 11.09 2.99 2.43
C ARG A 24 11.30 3.62 1.04
N MET A 25 10.20 3.96 0.35
CA MET A 25 10.26 4.60 -0.96
C MET A 25 10.76 6.05 -0.93
N ALA A 26 10.58 6.76 0.19
CA ALA A 26 11.03 8.14 0.34
C ALA A 26 12.52 8.29 0.69
N LEU A 27 13.09 7.29 1.38
CA LEU A 27 14.48 7.33 1.87
C LEU A 27 15.54 7.74 0.83
N PRO A 28 15.48 7.28 -0.43
CA PRO A 28 16.45 7.67 -1.46
C PRO A 28 16.48 9.17 -1.79
N TYR A 29 15.46 9.94 -1.41
CA TYR A 29 15.26 11.31 -1.90
C TYR A 29 15.34 12.40 -0.82
N PHE A 30 15.35 12.07 0.48
CA PHE A 30 15.36 13.09 1.53
C PHE A 30 16.60 14.00 1.48
N GLU A 31 17.78 13.42 1.25
CA GLU A 31 19.03 14.21 1.15
C GLU A 31 18.99 15.20 -0.02
N GLU A 32 18.42 14.80 -1.17
CA GLU A 32 18.20 15.67 -2.33
C GLU A 32 17.34 16.89 -1.96
N PHE A 33 16.40 16.72 -1.03
CA PHE A 33 15.49 17.78 -0.57
C PHE A 33 15.94 18.42 0.76
N GLY A 34 17.20 18.24 1.16
CA GLY A 34 17.81 18.98 2.28
C GLY A 34 17.54 18.41 3.67
N TRP A 35 17.02 17.18 3.76
CA TRP A 35 16.70 16.49 5.01
C TRP A 35 17.64 15.30 5.27
N ASP A 36 18.32 15.32 6.41
CA ASP A 36 19.02 14.18 6.99
C ASP A 36 18.05 13.35 7.84
N VAL A 37 18.09 12.03 7.68
CA VAL A 37 17.05 11.11 8.17
C VAL A 37 17.67 10.05 9.07
N THR A 38 17.04 9.88 10.22
CA THR A 38 17.26 8.71 11.07
C THR A 38 15.94 7.95 11.22
N VAL A 39 15.96 6.63 11.03
CA VAL A 39 14.77 5.79 11.19
C VAL A 39 14.81 5.10 12.55
N LEU A 40 13.73 5.22 13.33
CA LEU A 40 13.49 4.45 14.55
C LEU A 40 12.51 3.31 14.24
N CYS A 41 12.97 2.07 14.39
CA CYS A 41 12.15 0.88 14.17
C CYS A 41 12.35 -0.18 15.27
N ILE A 42 11.56 -1.25 15.22
CA ILE A 42 11.73 -2.40 16.12
C ILE A 42 12.64 -3.45 15.47
N GLU A 43 13.42 -4.15 16.28
CA GLU A 43 14.21 -5.29 15.80
C GLU A 43 13.30 -6.35 15.15
N PRO A 44 13.65 -6.88 13.96
CA PRO A 44 12.80 -7.78 13.19
C PRO A 44 12.34 -9.02 13.97
N ASP A 45 13.20 -9.55 14.85
CA ASP A 45 12.92 -10.74 15.67
C ASP A 45 11.75 -10.57 16.64
N PHE A 46 11.32 -9.33 16.91
CA PHE A 46 10.16 -9.05 17.77
C PHE A 46 8.88 -8.72 16.99
N ILE A 47 8.93 -8.72 15.67
CA ILE A 47 7.82 -8.40 14.79
C ILE A 47 7.28 -9.69 14.18
N GLU A 48 5.95 -9.85 14.20
CA GLU A 48 5.28 -10.94 13.49
C GLU A 48 4.94 -10.43 12.08
N GLY A 49 5.42 -11.11 11.03
CA GLY A 49 5.22 -10.67 9.66
C GLY A 49 5.97 -11.54 8.66
N ILE A 50 5.83 -11.21 7.38
CA ILE A 50 6.58 -11.87 6.30
C ILE A 50 7.98 -11.29 6.29
N TYR A 51 8.98 -12.16 6.47
CA TYR A 51 10.38 -11.77 6.38
C TYR A 51 10.82 -11.78 4.91
N ASP A 52 11.32 -10.65 4.43
CA ASP A 52 11.82 -10.46 3.07
C ASP A 52 13.17 -9.70 3.10
N PRO A 53 14.31 -10.41 3.03
CA PRO A 53 15.63 -9.81 3.19
C PRO A 53 15.98 -8.84 2.04
N ASN A 54 15.39 -9.02 0.86
CA ASN A 54 15.66 -8.17 -0.30
C ASN A 54 15.18 -6.74 -0.08
N LEU A 55 14.21 -6.51 0.83
CA LEU A 55 13.79 -5.16 1.21
C LEU A 55 14.92 -4.31 1.80
N ASN A 56 15.94 -4.92 2.41
CA ASN A 56 17.10 -4.16 2.89
C ASN A 56 17.87 -3.46 1.77
N LEU A 57 17.83 -4.01 0.54
CA LEU A 57 18.53 -3.45 -0.62
C LEU A 57 17.88 -2.15 -1.12
N THR A 58 16.71 -1.81 -0.59
CA THR A 58 15.97 -0.58 -0.92
C THR A 58 16.24 0.55 0.06
N VAL A 59 16.94 0.25 1.16
CA VAL A 59 17.33 1.25 2.16
C VAL A 59 18.73 1.74 1.80
N PRO A 60 18.91 3.04 1.51
CA PRO A 60 20.24 3.59 1.22
C PRO A 60 21.20 3.40 2.40
N GLU A 61 22.47 3.08 2.12
CA GLU A 61 23.48 2.75 3.14
C GLU A 61 23.81 3.92 4.09
N ASN A 62 23.57 5.16 3.65
CA ASN A 62 23.78 6.36 4.45
C ASN A 62 22.65 6.63 5.47
N ILE A 63 21.53 5.90 5.42
CA ILE A 63 20.43 6.08 6.37
C ILE A 63 20.78 5.41 7.70
N GLU A 64 20.82 6.21 8.77
CA GLU A 64 20.99 5.68 10.11
C GLU A 64 19.69 5.02 10.61
N ILE A 65 19.80 3.79 11.13
CA ILE A 65 18.67 3.03 11.66
C ILE A 65 18.90 2.73 13.14
N ILE A 66 18.05 3.28 14.00
CA ILE A 66 17.97 2.94 15.42
C ILE A 66 16.98 1.80 15.58
N ARG A 67 17.51 0.59 15.85
CA ARG A 67 16.67 -0.58 16.13
C ARG A 67 16.46 -0.74 17.64
N ALA A 68 15.21 -0.66 18.07
CA ALA A 68 14.82 -0.86 19.46
C ALA A 68 14.32 -2.29 19.69
N SER A 69 14.68 -2.88 20.84
CA SER A 69 14.13 -4.17 21.24
C SER A 69 12.63 -4.09 21.58
N ALA A 70 11.99 -5.23 21.79
CA ALA A 70 10.64 -5.31 22.35
C ALA A 70 10.49 -6.61 23.15
N ILE A 71 9.40 -6.75 23.91
CA ILE A 71 9.07 -8.04 24.55
C ILE A 71 8.74 -9.06 23.44
N SER A 72 9.37 -10.24 23.47
CA SER A 72 9.13 -11.30 22.47
C SER A 72 7.65 -11.69 22.38
N PRO A 73 7.09 -11.86 21.16
CA PRO A 73 5.73 -12.35 20.97
C PRO A 73 5.46 -13.69 21.68
N LYS A 74 6.47 -14.57 21.76
CA LYS A 74 6.38 -15.87 22.45
C LYS A 74 6.11 -15.71 23.95
N ILE A 75 6.69 -14.68 24.56
CA ILE A 75 6.54 -14.37 25.99
C ILE A 75 5.22 -13.62 26.20
N SER A 76 4.98 -12.58 25.42
CA SER A 76 3.85 -11.68 25.62
C SER A 76 2.49 -12.35 25.35
N ARG A 77 2.45 -13.37 24.47
CA ARG A 77 1.26 -14.21 24.25
C ARG A 77 0.82 -14.95 25.51
N LYS A 78 1.75 -15.40 26.36
CA LYS A 78 1.42 -16.03 27.66
C LYS A 78 0.69 -15.06 28.60
N LEU A 79 0.95 -13.76 28.44
CA LEU A 79 0.33 -12.67 29.20
C LEU A 79 -0.84 -12.00 28.44
N LYS A 80 -1.28 -12.55 27.30
CA LYS A 80 -2.31 -11.98 26.42
C LYS A 80 -2.00 -10.55 25.90
N LEU A 81 -0.73 -10.14 25.92
CA LEU A 81 -0.24 -8.87 25.38
C LEU A 81 0.29 -9.08 23.96
N GLY A 82 -0.60 -9.13 22.97
CA GLY A 82 -0.21 -9.37 21.56
C GLY A 82 0.27 -8.11 20.82
N ASN A 83 -0.25 -6.94 21.18
CA ASN A 83 -0.03 -5.71 20.40
C ASN A 83 1.43 -5.23 20.48
N LEU A 84 2.05 -4.98 19.32
CA LEU A 84 3.46 -4.58 19.20
C LEU A 84 3.79 -3.29 19.99
N ALA A 85 2.88 -2.32 20.04
CA ALA A 85 3.13 -1.06 20.74
C ALA A 85 3.36 -1.26 22.24
N PHE A 86 2.50 -2.04 22.90
CA PHE A 86 2.66 -2.33 24.33
C PHE A 86 3.96 -3.07 24.64
N ARG A 87 4.44 -3.88 23.69
CA ARG A 87 5.71 -4.62 23.82
C ARG A 87 6.94 -3.74 23.63
N SER A 88 6.80 -2.59 22.95
CA SER A 88 7.93 -1.82 22.42
C SER A 88 8.09 -0.41 23.00
N ILE A 89 7.02 0.26 23.46
CA ILE A 89 7.07 1.66 23.93
C ILE A 89 8.21 1.94 24.93
N PRO A 90 8.43 1.14 26.00
CA PRO A 90 9.52 1.41 26.94
C PRO A 90 10.91 1.35 26.29
N PHE A 91 11.08 0.48 25.30
CA PHE A 91 12.34 0.31 24.58
C PHE A 91 12.56 1.41 23.55
N LEU A 92 11.50 1.86 22.87
CA LEU A 92 11.55 3.03 21.99
C LEU A 92 11.96 4.28 22.77
N ILE A 93 11.36 4.53 23.94
CA ILE A 93 11.74 5.64 24.83
C ILE A 93 13.21 5.54 25.27
N LYS A 94 13.65 4.34 25.67
CA LYS A 94 15.03 4.12 26.11
C LYS A 94 16.04 4.31 24.98
N ALA A 95 15.73 3.85 23.78
CA ALA A 95 16.57 3.99 22.60
C ALA A 95 16.71 5.46 22.20
N THR A 96 15.60 6.21 22.14
CA THR A 96 15.64 7.62 21.75
C THR A 96 16.19 8.53 22.82
N ALA A 97 16.00 8.24 24.11
CA ALA A 97 16.56 9.08 25.18
C ALA A 97 18.09 9.23 25.08
N LYS A 98 18.81 8.11 24.89
CA LYS A 98 20.27 8.14 24.69
C LYS A 98 20.69 8.88 23.43
N TYR A 99 19.83 8.84 22.42
CA TYR A 99 20.12 9.35 21.10
C TYR A 99 19.89 10.87 21.01
N PHE A 100 18.77 11.36 21.57
CA PHE A 100 18.44 12.79 21.64
C PHE A 100 19.36 13.59 22.56
N GLU A 101 20.04 12.96 23.51
CA GLU A 101 21.10 13.62 24.31
C GLU A 101 22.33 13.98 23.47
N LYS A 102 22.55 13.28 22.36
CA LYS A 102 23.75 13.42 21.50
C LYS A 102 23.47 14.04 20.14
N ASN A 103 22.22 13.98 19.70
CA ASN A 103 21.81 14.37 18.36
C ASN A 103 20.63 15.34 18.42
N TYR A 104 20.68 16.36 17.57
CA TYR A 104 19.59 17.30 17.37
C TYR A 104 18.64 16.81 16.27
N PHE A 105 17.35 17.07 16.44
CA PHE A 105 16.32 16.87 15.44
C PHE A 105 15.41 18.10 15.37
N ASP A 106 15.12 18.54 14.16
CA ASP A 106 14.15 19.60 13.88
C ASP A 106 12.72 19.07 13.98
N LEU A 107 12.52 17.77 13.71
CA LEU A 107 11.20 17.16 13.54
C LEU A 107 11.19 15.67 13.88
N VAL A 108 10.04 15.18 14.34
CA VAL A 108 9.69 13.76 14.36
C VAL A 108 8.53 13.49 13.40
N TYR A 109 8.65 12.48 12.54
CA TYR A 109 7.58 12.07 11.64
C TYR A 109 7.12 10.64 11.95
N PHE A 110 5.83 10.47 12.27
CA PHE A 110 5.23 9.15 12.49
C PHE A 110 4.52 8.68 11.23
N SER A 111 5.06 7.66 10.56
CA SER A 111 4.44 7.02 9.40
C SER A 111 4.41 5.51 9.59
N ASN A 112 3.32 5.06 10.23
CA ASN A 112 3.05 3.66 10.56
C ASN A 112 1.58 3.49 11.02
N THR A 113 1.11 2.25 11.09
CA THR A 113 -0.22 1.90 11.63
C THR A 113 -0.16 1.31 13.04
N VAL A 114 1.02 1.36 13.67
CA VAL A 114 1.22 1.00 15.09
C VAL A 114 0.84 2.22 15.95
N PHE A 115 -0.42 2.66 15.83
CA PHE A 115 -0.92 3.95 16.29
C PHE A 115 -0.62 4.28 17.75
N LEU A 116 -0.59 3.27 18.62
CA LEU A 116 -0.27 3.44 20.04
C LEU A 116 1.18 3.93 20.29
N THR A 117 2.04 3.96 19.26
CA THR A 117 3.36 4.61 19.33
C THR A 117 3.30 6.11 19.04
N MET A 118 2.28 6.62 18.34
CA MET A 118 2.14 8.04 18.00
C MET A 118 2.08 8.98 19.22
N PRO A 119 1.50 8.62 20.39
CA PRO A 119 1.58 9.44 21.60
C PRO A 119 3.02 9.77 22.05
N LEU A 120 4.03 9.01 21.60
CA LEU A 120 5.43 9.35 21.83
C LEU A 120 5.81 10.70 21.23
N GLY A 121 5.14 11.15 20.17
CA GLY A 121 5.36 12.48 19.58
C GLY A 121 5.10 13.58 20.60
N ARG A 122 3.99 13.49 21.33
CA ARG A 122 3.68 14.44 22.40
C ARG A 122 4.66 14.36 23.56
N TYR A 123 5.05 13.15 23.97
CA TYR A 123 6.09 12.97 24.99
C TYR A 123 7.41 13.62 24.58
N TRP A 124 7.84 13.46 23.33
CA TRP A 124 9.08 14.06 22.83
C TRP A 124 8.99 15.56 22.61
N LEU A 125 7.82 16.08 22.22
CA LEU A 125 7.55 17.52 22.21
C LEU A 125 7.66 18.11 23.62
N GLU A 126 7.05 17.48 24.63
CA GLU A 126 7.05 18.02 25.99
C GLU A 126 8.46 17.96 26.63
N LYS A 127 9.17 16.84 26.43
CA LYS A 127 10.49 16.60 27.05
C LYS A 127 11.66 17.23 26.29
N TYR A 128 11.70 17.10 24.97
CA TYR A 128 12.84 17.50 24.13
C TYR A 128 12.54 18.71 23.24
N LYS A 129 11.29 19.22 23.24
CA LYS A 129 10.86 20.37 22.43
C LYS A 129 10.94 20.12 20.91
N ILE A 130 10.90 18.86 20.50
CA ILE A 130 10.90 18.46 19.10
C ILE A 130 9.44 18.36 18.62
N PRO A 131 9.01 19.15 17.62
CA PRO A 131 7.67 19.03 17.06
C PRO A 131 7.48 17.70 16.35
N TYR A 132 6.22 17.32 16.09
CA TYR A 132 5.93 16.07 15.39
C TYR A 132 4.76 16.19 14.42
N ILE A 133 4.86 15.39 13.36
CA ILE A 133 3.85 15.21 12.32
C ILE A 133 3.33 13.77 12.38
N LEU A 134 2.04 13.60 12.16
CA LEU A 134 1.37 12.30 12.12
C LEU A 134 0.91 11.98 10.70
N ASP A 135 1.23 10.79 10.21
CA ASP A 135 0.74 10.28 8.92
C ASP A 135 -0.37 9.26 9.14
N PHE A 136 -1.56 9.60 8.68
CA PHE A 136 -2.74 8.73 8.71
C PHE A 136 -2.85 7.97 7.39
N GLN A 137 -2.32 6.75 7.42
CA GLN A 137 -2.46 5.77 6.34
C GLN A 137 -3.75 4.94 6.47
N ASP A 138 -4.19 4.72 7.71
CA ASP A 138 -5.42 4.04 8.09
C ASP A 138 -6.14 4.85 9.18
N PRO A 139 -7.46 4.70 9.35
CA PRO A 139 -8.18 5.32 10.46
C PRO A 139 -7.82 4.64 11.78
N TRP A 140 -7.28 5.40 12.74
CA TRP A 140 -6.98 4.88 14.09
C TRP A 140 -8.27 4.57 14.85
N LEU A 141 -9.17 5.55 14.98
CA LEU A 141 -10.54 5.33 15.43
C LEU A 141 -11.48 5.19 14.22
N SER A 142 -12.18 4.05 14.16
CA SER A 142 -13.02 3.65 13.03
C SER A 142 -14.36 3.10 13.50
N ASP A 143 -15.41 3.35 12.71
CA ASP A 143 -16.76 2.78 12.85
C ASP A 143 -17.06 1.74 11.75
N TYR A 144 -16.06 1.38 10.92
CA TYR A 144 -16.23 0.53 9.74
C TYR A 144 -16.94 -0.80 10.07
N TYR A 145 -16.47 -1.52 11.09
CA TYR A 145 -17.04 -2.83 11.47
C TYR A 145 -18.42 -2.71 12.13
N ASP A 146 -18.70 -1.57 12.76
CA ASP A 146 -20.02 -1.29 13.35
C ASP A 146 -21.03 -0.99 12.24
N ARG A 147 -20.64 -0.22 11.22
CA ARG A 147 -21.46 0.13 10.05
C ARG A 147 -21.73 -1.06 9.12
N THR A 148 -20.71 -1.87 8.85
CA THR A 148 -20.80 -3.00 7.91
C THR A 148 -21.32 -4.28 8.56
N GLN A 149 -21.46 -4.31 9.89
CA GLN A 149 -21.77 -5.52 10.67
C GLN A 149 -20.77 -6.68 10.48
N ASN A 150 -19.64 -6.43 9.82
CA ASN A 150 -18.57 -7.40 9.64
C ASN A 150 -17.84 -7.67 10.96
N THR A 151 -17.37 -8.91 11.15
CA THR A 151 -16.58 -9.24 12.34
C THR A 151 -15.15 -8.71 12.19
N PRO A 152 -14.66 -7.85 13.12
CA PRO A 152 -13.32 -7.32 13.03
C PRO A 152 -12.25 -8.42 13.20
N PRO A 153 -11.08 -8.29 12.56
CA PRO A 153 -9.96 -9.19 12.74
C PRO A 153 -9.60 -9.33 14.23
N GLY A 154 -9.51 -10.57 14.71
CA GLY A 154 -9.21 -10.86 16.12
C GLY A 154 -10.41 -10.75 17.08
N GLY A 155 -11.60 -10.41 16.58
CA GLY A 155 -12.87 -10.47 17.30
C GLY A 155 -13.34 -9.15 17.93
N LYS A 156 -14.66 -9.05 18.15
CA LYS A 156 -15.35 -7.83 18.62
C LYS A 156 -14.79 -7.26 19.93
N LEU A 157 -14.41 -8.12 20.89
CA LEU A 157 -13.86 -7.67 22.17
C LEU A 157 -12.50 -6.98 22.03
N LYS A 158 -11.57 -7.57 21.25
CA LYS A 158 -10.24 -6.96 21.03
C LYS A 158 -10.38 -5.64 20.29
N TYR A 159 -11.27 -5.59 19.30
CA TYR A 159 -11.61 -4.37 18.58
C TYR A 159 -12.15 -3.28 19.52
N ALA A 160 -13.14 -3.60 20.35
CA ALA A 160 -13.73 -2.65 21.29
C ALA A 160 -12.68 -2.07 22.27
N VAL A 161 -11.76 -2.90 22.78
CA VAL A 161 -10.65 -2.44 23.62
C VAL A 161 -9.72 -1.50 22.85
N ALA A 162 -9.32 -1.88 21.63
CA ALA A 162 -8.46 -1.06 20.79
C ALA A 162 -9.10 0.31 20.46
N GLN A 163 -10.38 0.32 20.11
CA GLN A 163 -11.14 1.54 19.83
C GLN A 163 -11.36 2.40 21.09
N SER A 164 -11.45 1.79 22.27
CA SER A 164 -11.52 2.54 23.54
C SER A 164 -10.21 3.28 23.82
N PHE A 165 -9.06 2.66 23.58
CA PHE A 165 -7.77 3.35 23.62
C PHE A 165 -7.68 4.44 22.55
N ALA A 166 -8.13 4.17 21.32
CA ALA A 166 -8.12 5.15 20.23
C ALA A 166 -8.95 6.39 20.57
N LYS A 167 -10.15 6.25 21.15
CA LYS A 167 -11.00 7.37 21.60
C LYS A 167 -10.30 8.33 22.56
N ILE A 168 -9.34 7.84 23.35
CA ILE A 168 -8.60 8.66 24.32
C ILE A 168 -7.30 9.18 23.69
N LEU A 169 -6.53 8.31 23.04
CA LEU A 169 -5.19 8.61 22.59
C LEU A 169 -5.14 9.34 21.24
N GLU A 170 -6.10 9.13 20.34
CA GLU A 170 -6.20 9.86 19.07
C GLU A 170 -6.34 11.38 19.31
N PRO A 171 -7.33 11.90 20.07
CA PRO A 171 -7.43 13.33 20.30
C PRO A 171 -6.28 13.87 21.17
N PHE A 172 -5.79 13.08 22.14
CA PHE A 172 -4.65 13.46 22.97
C PHE A 172 -3.38 13.71 22.14
N THR A 173 -3.17 12.89 21.11
CA THR A 173 -2.00 12.96 20.23
C THR A 173 -2.20 14.02 19.14
N LEU A 174 -3.40 14.14 18.57
CA LEU A 174 -3.71 15.15 17.54
C LEU A 174 -3.61 16.58 18.08
N ALA A 175 -4.03 16.82 19.33
CA ALA A 175 -4.10 18.15 19.93
C ALA A 175 -2.77 18.93 19.98
N LYS A 176 -1.63 18.25 19.83
CA LYS A 176 -0.29 18.86 19.85
C LYS A 176 0.55 18.55 18.61
N ALA A 177 -0.02 17.85 17.61
CA ALA A 177 0.66 17.63 16.35
C ALA A 177 0.81 18.97 15.62
N CYS A 178 2.00 19.24 15.07
CA CYS A 178 2.21 20.48 14.31
C CYS A 178 1.59 20.39 12.91
N HIS A 179 1.50 19.18 12.34
CA HIS A 179 0.84 18.92 11.06
C HIS A 179 0.38 17.46 10.98
N ILE A 180 -0.54 17.18 10.05
CA ILE A 180 -1.09 15.86 9.80
C ILE A 180 -1.03 15.57 8.29
N THR A 181 -0.43 14.44 7.90
CA THR A 181 -0.51 13.93 6.53
C THR A 181 -1.55 12.82 6.44
N SER A 182 -2.22 12.68 5.30
CA SER A 182 -3.16 11.57 5.08
C SER A 182 -3.05 11.00 3.67
N VAL A 183 -3.24 9.69 3.51
CA VAL A 183 -3.22 9.04 2.18
C VAL A 183 -4.44 9.41 1.31
N SER A 184 -5.52 9.88 1.92
CA SER A 184 -6.81 10.14 1.28
C SER A 184 -7.39 11.50 1.72
N PRO A 185 -8.09 12.21 0.82
CA PRO A 185 -8.81 13.44 1.15
C PRO A 185 -10.02 13.21 2.08
N GLU A 186 -10.47 11.97 2.28
CA GLU A 186 -11.57 11.67 3.19
C GLU A 186 -11.17 11.72 4.67
N TYR A 187 -9.91 11.37 5.00
CA TYR A 187 -9.47 11.34 6.40
C TYR A 187 -9.46 12.71 7.09
N PRO A 188 -8.98 13.80 6.46
CA PRO A 188 -9.11 15.14 7.04
C PRO A 188 -10.57 15.51 7.34
N LYS A 189 -11.50 15.17 6.44
CA LYS A 189 -12.94 15.43 6.64
C LYS A 189 -13.46 14.69 7.87
N VAL A 190 -13.17 13.40 7.99
CA VAL A 190 -13.59 12.57 9.13
C VAL A 190 -12.99 13.10 10.44
N LEU A 191 -11.70 13.45 10.46
CA LEU A 191 -11.03 13.97 11.66
C LEU A 191 -11.58 15.35 12.08
N MET A 192 -11.83 16.26 11.14
CA MET A 192 -12.42 17.58 11.44
C MET A 192 -13.89 17.48 11.90
N GLN A 193 -14.66 16.54 11.34
CA GLN A 193 -16.02 16.26 11.82
C GLN A 193 -16.02 15.70 13.25
N ARG A 194 -15.06 14.82 13.56
CA ARG A 194 -14.92 14.20 14.88
C ARG A 194 -14.36 15.16 15.93
N TYR A 195 -13.43 16.03 15.53
CA TYR A 195 -12.70 16.94 16.39
C TYR A 195 -12.77 18.37 15.83
N SER A 196 -13.77 19.13 16.27
CA SER A 196 -14.08 20.47 15.76
C SER A 196 -12.98 21.52 15.98
N TRP A 197 -11.96 21.22 16.78
CA TRP A 197 -10.79 22.07 16.99
C TRP A 197 -9.69 21.88 15.94
N LEU A 198 -9.79 20.86 15.08
CA LEU A 198 -8.89 20.66 13.96
C LEU A 198 -9.32 21.52 12.77
N LYS A 199 -8.35 22.10 12.08
CA LYS A 199 -8.59 22.99 10.93
C LYS A 199 -7.94 22.46 9.67
N ALA A 200 -8.48 22.82 8.51
CA ALA A 200 -8.07 22.31 7.21
C ALA A 200 -6.57 22.57 6.92
N GLU A 201 -6.05 23.71 7.35
CA GLU A 201 -4.63 24.08 7.19
C GLU A 201 -3.64 23.17 7.93
N GLN A 202 -4.12 22.36 8.89
CA GLN A 202 -3.29 21.40 9.62
C GLN A 202 -3.14 20.06 8.88
N PHE A 203 -3.72 19.93 7.68
CA PHE A 203 -3.73 18.71 6.89
C PHE A 203 -3.06 18.88 5.54
N SER A 204 -2.34 17.84 5.11
CA SER A 204 -1.95 17.67 3.71
C SER A 204 -2.29 16.26 3.24
N VAL A 205 -2.96 16.16 2.11
CA VAL A 205 -3.21 14.88 1.45
C VAL A 205 -1.95 14.50 0.68
N LEU A 206 -1.36 13.37 1.05
CA LEU A 206 -0.14 12.84 0.49
C LEU A 206 -0.35 11.34 0.22
N PRO A 207 -0.77 10.94 -0.99
CA PRO A 207 -0.86 9.52 -1.36
C PRO A 207 0.52 8.83 -1.28
N PHE A 208 0.55 7.50 -1.40
CA PHE A 208 1.82 6.78 -1.61
C PHE A 208 2.41 7.15 -2.97
N GLY A 209 3.74 7.12 -3.07
CA GLY A 209 4.46 7.25 -4.33
C GLY A 209 4.73 5.90 -5.00
N ALA A 210 5.12 5.96 -6.27
CA ALA A 210 5.52 4.81 -7.07
C ALA A 210 6.89 4.26 -6.65
N PRO A 211 7.11 2.93 -6.69
CA PRO A 211 8.40 2.33 -6.31
C PRO A 211 9.40 2.28 -7.47
N GLU A 212 9.78 3.42 -8.08
CA GLU A 212 10.63 3.41 -9.29
C GLU A 212 11.99 2.80 -9.00
N LYS A 213 12.58 3.14 -7.86
CA LYS A 213 13.87 2.58 -7.41
C LYS A 213 13.84 1.06 -7.28
N ASP A 214 12.70 0.49 -6.91
CA ASP A 214 12.58 -0.96 -6.81
C ASP A 214 12.59 -1.63 -8.19
N PHE A 215 11.92 -1.03 -9.17
CA PHE A 215 11.96 -1.50 -10.56
C PHE A 215 13.34 -1.28 -11.20
N GLU A 216 14.08 -0.23 -10.82
CA GLU A 216 15.46 0.01 -11.25
C GLU A 216 16.43 -1.08 -10.73
N ILE A 217 16.28 -1.52 -9.47
CA ILE A 217 17.15 -2.55 -8.90
C ILE A 217 16.70 -3.97 -9.24
N LEU A 218 15.42 -4.20 -9.52
CA LEU A 218 14.84 -5.52 -9.77
C LEU A 218 15.66 -6.40 -10.74
N PRO A 219 16.15 -5.92 -11.91
CA PRO A 219 17.00 -6.73 -12.80
C PRO A 219 18.29 -7.24 -12.13
N LYS A 220 18.85 -6.48 -11.17
CA LYS A 220 20.11 -6.84 -10.49
C LYS A 220 19.90 -7.91 -9.42
N LEU A 221 18.67 -8.07 -8.94
CA LEU A 221 18.33 -9.03 -7.89
C LEU A 221 18.24 -10.46 -8.42
N ASN A 222 18.15 -10.66 -9.74
CA ASN A 222 17.98 -11.97 -10.38
C ASN A 222 16.85 -12.80 -9.74
N ILE A 223 15.75 -12.14 -9.38
CA ILE A 223 14.59 -12.80 -8.79
C ILE A 223 13.94 -13.67 -9.86
N GLN A 224 13.67 -14.92 -9.51
CA GLN A 224 12.84 -15.82 -10.30
C GLN A 224 11.52 -16.02 -9.57
N GLN A 225 10.43 -15.60 -10.20
CA GLN A 225 9.08 -15.85 -9.68
C GLN A 225 8.66 -17.30 -9.94
N LYS A 226 7.76 -17.82 -9.09
CA LYS A 226 7.37 -19.24 -9.09
C LYS A 226 5.94 -19.51 -9.55
N ILE A 227 5.25 -18.50 -10.07
CA ILE A 227 3.84 -18.59 -10.48
C ILE A 227 3.71 -19.28 -11.84
N PHE A 228 4.53 -18.89 -12.81
CA PHE A 228 4.54 -19.45 -14.17
C PHE A 228 5.93 -19.41 -14.80
N ASP A 229 6.17 -20.20 -15.84
CA ASP A 229 7.39 -20.12 -16.65
C ASP A 229 7.15 -19.13 -17.81
N PRO A 230 7.84 -17.98 -17.88
CA PRO A 230 7.63 -17.00 -18.96
C PRO A 230 8.02 -17.52 -20.35
N HIS A 231 8.63 -18.71 -20.45
CA HIS A 231 9.09 -19.33 -21.68
C HIS A 231 8.31 -20.60 -22.08
N ASP A 232 7.19 -20.89 -21.40
CA ASP A 232 6.36 -22.08 -21.68
C ASP A 232 5.50 -21.99 -22.97
N GLY A 233 5.53 -20.83 -23.63
CA GLY A 233 4.81 -20.56 -24.87
C GLY A 233 3.37 -20.05 -24.69
N TYR A 234 2.90 -19.87 -23.45
CA TYR A 234 1.61 -19.25 -23.14
C TYR A 234 1.73 -17.73 -22.96
N GLN A 235 0.60 -17.04 -23.10
CA GLN A 235 0.40 -15.65 -22.76
C GLN A 235 -0.14 -15.57 -21.34
N HIS A 236 0.67 -15.05 -20.42
CA HIS A 236 0.32 -14.94 -19.00
C HIS A 236 -0.24 -13.57 -18.65
N TRP A 237 -1.49 -13.55 -18.20
CA TRP A 237 -2.15 -12.35 -17.67
C TRP A 237 -2.19 -12.45 -16.16
N VAL A 238 -1.85 -11.37 -15.44
CA VAL A 238 -1.68 -11.44 -13.98
C VAL A 238 -2.48 -10.39 -13.26
N TYR A 239 -3.09 -10.78 -12.14
CA TYR A 239 -3.55 -9.90 -11.08
C TYR A 239 -2.73 -10.20 -9.83
N VAL A 240 -2.12 -9.18 -9.21
CA VAL A 240 -1.34 -9.33 -7.99
C VAL A 240 -1.94 -8.49 -6.87
N GLY A 241 -2.41 -9.14 -5.82
CA GLY A 241 -2.94 -8.50 -4.62
C GLY A 241 -4.14 -9.21 -4.03
N ARG A 242 -4.69 -8.64 -2.96
CA ARG A 242 -5.86 -9.20 -2.27
C ARG A 242 -7.07 -9.26 -3.19
N GLY A 243 -7.78 -10.39 -3.19
CA GLY A 243 -9.07 -10.60 -3.86
C GLY A 243 -10.13 -11.03 -2.85
N GLY A 244 -11.40 -11.08 -3.27
CA GLY A 244 -12.48 -11.58 -2.42
C GLY A 244 -13.87 -11.21 -2.92
N GLU A 245 -14.87 -11.46 -2.06
CA GLU A 245 -16.29 -11.29 -2.36
C GLU A 245 -16.68 -9.86 -2.77
N ASP A 246 -16.02 -8.84 -2.23
CA ASP A 246 -16.20 -7.42 -2.60
C ASP A 246 -15.78 -7.10 -4.04
N MET A 247 -15.04 -7.99 -4.70
CA MET A 247 -14.68 -7.88 -6.13
C MET A 247 -15.58 -8.76 -7.01
N ALA A 248 -16.58 -9.43 -6.45
CA ALA A 248 -17.39 -10.40 -7.19
C ALA A 248 -18.05 -9.79 -8.42
N LEU A 249 -18.56 -8.56 -8.35
CA LEU A 249 -19.17 -7.89 -9.52
C LEU A 249 -18.17 -7.83 -10.68
N SER A 250 -17.01 -7.22 -10.47
CA SER A 250 -15.92 -7.06 -11.45
C SER A 250 -15.44 -8.40 -12.01
N LEU A 251 -15.33 -9.44 -11.16
CA LEU A 251 -14.92 -10.78 -11.57
C LEU A 251 -15.98 -11.47 -12.43
N ASN A 252 -17.26 -11.39 -12.04
CA ASN A 252 -18.35 -12.01 -12.79
C ASN A 252 -18.50 -11.39 -14.19
N VAL A 253 -18.43 -10.06 -14.31
CA VAL A 253 -18.49 -9.41 -15.63
C VAL A 253 -17.28 -9.74 -16.50
N LEU A 254 -16.07 -9.78 -15.92
CA LEU A 254 -14.86 -10.19 -16.64
C LEU A 254 -14.97 -11.63 -17.15
N PHE A 255 -15.33 -12.58 -16.29
CA PHE A 255 -15.40 -13.98 -16.65
C PHE A 255 -16.53 -14.26 -17.65
N LEU A 256 -17.66 -13.55 -17.57
CA LEU A 256 -18.69 -13.61 -18.60
C LEU A 256 -18.18 -13.09 -19.95
N ALA A 257 -17.45 -11.97 -19.96
CA ALA A 257 -16.87 -11.41 -21.19
C ALA A 257 -15.85 -12.38 -21.82
N ILE A 258 -14.96 -12.94 -21.00
CA ILE A 258 -14.00 -13.96 -21.43
C ILE A 258 -14.71 -15.19 -21.99
N GLN A 259 -15.74 -15.71 -21.30
CA GLN A 259 -16.49 -16.87 -21.75
C GLN A 259 -17.10 -16.66 -23.15
N LYS A 260 -17.76 -15.52 -23.38
CA LYS A 260 -18.37 -15.21 -24.67
C LYS A 260 -17.34 -14.99 -25.77
N HIS A 261 -16.27 -14.24 -25.48
CA HIS A 261 -15.18 -14.05 -26.44
C HIS A 261 -14.48 -15.37 -26.78
N ARG A 262 -14.33 -16.27 -25.81
CA ARG A 262 -13.76 -17.62 -26.01
C ARG A 262 -14.64 -18.50 -26.89
N GLN A 263 -15.96 -18.39 -26.78
CA GLN A 263 -16.88 -19.12 -27.66
C GLN A 263 -16.73 -18.71 -29.13
N GLN A 264 -16.37 -17.44 -29.37
CA GLN A 264 -16.18 -16.91 -30.73
C GLN A 264 -14.76 -17.13 -31.27
N ASN A 265 -13.74 -17.12 -30.39
CA ASN A 265 -12.33 -17.15 -30.77
C ASN A 265 -11.52 -18.20 -29.95
N PRO A 266 -11.88 -19.50 -29.99
CA PRO A 266 -11.33 -20.51 -29.07
C PRO A 266 -9.82 -20.71 -29.18
N GLU A 267 -9.25 -20.58 -30.39
CA GLU A 267 -7.82 -20.75 -30.66
C GLU A 267 -6.93 -19.71 -29.96
N ILE A 268 -7.42 -18.48 -29.76
CA ILE A 268 -6.70 -17.43 -29.03
C ILE A 268 -6.60 -17.83 -27.55
N TRP A 269 -7.72 -18.22 -26.97
CA TRP A 269 -7.82 -18.53 -25.54
C TRP A 269 -7.11 -19.82 -25.13
N GLN A 270 -6.85 -20.75 -26.06
CA GLN A 270 -6.01 -21.92 -25.81
C GLN A 270 -4.57 -21.57 -25.41
N LYS A 271 -4.10 -20.37 -25.76
CA LYS A 271 -2.75 -19.89 -25.46
C LYS A 271 -2.69 -18.92 -24.28
N ILE A 272 -3.81 -18.63 -23.61
CA ILE A 272 -3.86 -17.66 -22.51
C ILE A 272 -3.99 -18.38 -21.17
N LYS A 273 -3.22 -17.91 -20.18
CA LYS A 273 -3.33 -18.30 -18.78
C LYS A 273 -3.47 -17.05 -17.92
N ILE A 274 -4.42 -17.05 -16.99
CA ILE A 274 -4.73 -15.91 -16.12
C ILE A 274 -4.46 -16.32 -14.67
N HIS A 275 -3.62 -15.54 -13.99
CA HIS A 275 -3.15 -15.85 -12.65
C HIS A 275 -3.60 -14.77 -11.65
N PHE A 276 -4.27 -15.18 -10.58
CA PHE A 276 -4.61 -14.31 -9.45
C PHE A 276 -3.68 -14.64 -8.28
N VAL A 277 -2.80 -13.73 -7.90
CA VAL A 277 -1.68 -14.00 -6.98
C VAL A 277 -1.80 -13.20 -5.69
N GLY A 278 -1.69 -13.87 -4.54
CA GLY A 278 -1.69 -13.25 -3.22
C GLY A 278 -3.06 -12.74 -2.78
N THR A 279 -4.13 -13.49 -3.11
CA THR A 279 -5.52 -13.04 -2.91
C THR A 279 -5.93 -12.97 -1.44
N LYS A 280 -5.20 -13.58 -0.50
CA LYS A 280 -5.55 -13.62 0.93
C LYS A 280 -4.66 -12.76 1.83
N TYR A 281 -5.22 -12.33 2.95
CA TYR A 281 -4.46 -11.67 4.03
C TYR A 281 -3.80 -12.69 4.96
N SER A 282 -4.52 -13.75 5.30
CA SER A 282 -4.06 -14.78 6.23
C SER A 282 -3.31 -15.86 5.49
N ILE A 283 -2.10 -16.19 5.96
CA ILE A 283 -1.34 -17.34 5.43
C ILE A 283 -2.01 -18.70 5.71
N PHE A 284 -3.02 -18.71 6.59
CA PHE A 284 -3.79 -19.90 6.93
C PHE A 284 -5.07 -20.03 6.10
N ASP A 285 -5.47 -18.98 5.38
CA ASP A 285 -6.62 -19.01 4.48
C ASP A 285 -6.15 -19.49 3.09
N ASN A 286 -6.66 -20.64 2.67
CA ASN A 286 -6.38 -21.25 1.37
C ASN A 286 -7.63 -21.31 0.48
N ASN A 287 -8.70 -20.60 0.84
CA ASN A 287 -9.89 -20.54 0.01
C ASN A 287 -9.56 -19.89 -1.33
N LYS A 288 -10.19 -20.40 -2.39
CA LYS A 288 -10.02 -19.95 -3.77
C LYS A 288 -11.34 -19.45 -4.35
N GLU A 289 -11.86 -18.33 -3.83
CA GLU A 289 -13.15 -17.80 -4.26
C GLU A 289 -13.14 -17.35 -5.73
N ILE A 290 -12.02 -16.83 -6.24
CA ILE A 290 -11.91 -16.38 -7.63
C ILE A 290 -11.97 -17.58 -8.57
N GLU A 291 -11.25 -18.66 -8.24
CA GLU A 291 -11.30 -19.91 -9.02
C GLU A 291 -12.70 -20.55 -8.98
N ALA A 292 -13.40 -20.44 -7.84
CA ALA A 292 -14.79 -20.90 -7.72
C ALA A 292 -15.75 -20.10 -8.61
N ILE A 293 -15.59 -18.77 -8.71
CA ILE A 293 -16.35 -17.96 -9.66
C ILE A 293 -15.96 -18.34 -11.10
N ALA A 294 -14.67 -18.49 -11.41
CA ALA A 294 -14.23 -18.88 -12.76
C ALA A 294 -14.84 -20.20 -13.25
N LYS A 295 -14.98 -21.18 -12.34
CA LYS A 295 -15.63 -22.46 -12.62
C LYS A 295 -17.10 -22.33 -13.01
N SER A 296 -17.86 -21.37 -12.46
CA SER A 296 -19.26 -21.16 -12.86
C SER A 296 -19.39 -20.66 -14.31
N TYR A 297 -18.29 -20.16 -14.89
CA TYR A 297 -18.18 -19.74 -16.28
C TYR A 297 -17.43 -20.76 -17.18
N ASN A 298 -17.08 -21.95 -16.67
CA ASN A 298 -16.28 -22.96 -17.37
C ASN A 298 -14.89 -22.43 -17.82
N LEU A 299 -14.21 -21.68 -16.95
CA LEU A 299 -12.89 -21.09 -17.21
C LEU A 299 -11.79 -21.63 -16.29
N GLU A 300 -12.03 -22.71 -15.56
CA GLU A 300 -11.07 -23.33 -14.64
C GLU A 300 -9.79 -23.85 -15.32
N ASP A 301 -9.81 -24.02 -16.64
CA ASP A 301 -8.65 -24.46 -17.42
C ASP A 301 -7.69 -23.31 -17.79
N ILE A 302 -8.15 -22.07 -17.72
CA ILE A 302 -7.36 -20.86 -18.04
C ILE A 302 -7.11 -19.96 -16.84
N ILE A 303 -7.94 -20.01 -15.79
CA ILE A 303 -7.79 -19.18 -14.58
C ILE A 303 -7.25 -20.03 -13.44
N THR A 304 -6.21 -19.53 -12.76
CA THR A 304 -5.65 -20.15 -11.55
C THR A 304 -5.50 -19.12 -10.45
N GLU A 305 -5.96 -19.47 -9.24
CA GLU A 305 -5.80 -18.65 -8.05
C GLU A 305 -4.69 -19.20 -7.15
N TYR A 306 -3.81 -18.30 -6.71
CA TYR A 306 -2.74 -18.51 -5.73
C TYR A 306 -3.06 -17.67 -4.48
N PRO A 307 -3.76 -18.23 -3.48
CA PRO A 307 -4.21 -17.49 -2.30
C PRO A 307 -3.08 -16.83 -1.49
N GLN A 308 -1.94 -17.51 -1.43
CA GLN A 308 -0.82 -17.12 -0.59
C GLN A 308 -0.06 -15.93 -1.15
N ARG A 309 0.27 -14.97 -0.28
CA ARG A 309 1.14 -13.84 -0.63
C ARG A 309 2.55 -14.33 -0.89
N ILE A 310 3.15 -13.79 -1.94
CA ILE A 310 4.55 -14.00 -2.29
C ILE A 310 5.42 -12.83 -1.80
N PRO A 311 6.76 -13.01 -1.68
CA PRO A 311 7.70 -11.93 -1.37
C PRO A 311 7.53 -10.72 -2.28
N TYR A 312 7.88 -9.53 -1.79
CA TYR A 312 7.60 -8.26 -2.47
C TYR A 312 8.25 -8.18 -3.86
N PHE A 313 9.55 -8.47 -3.93
CA PHE A 313 10.27 -8.45 -5.20
C PHE A 313 9.86 -9.59 -6.14
N GLU A 314 9.38 -10.71 -5.59
CA GLU A 314 8.79 -11.77 -6.41
C GLU A 314 7.49 -11.29 -7.06
N ALA A 315 6.65 -10.54 -6.33
CA ALA A 315 5.45 -9.90 -6.89
C ALA A 315 5.77 -8.90 -8.00
N LEU A 316 6.81 -8.06 -7.84
CA LEU A 316 7.24 -7.16 -8.92
C LEU A 316 7.74 -7.93 -10.15
N GLN A 317 8.46 -9.04 -9.92
CA GLN A 317 8.92 -9.92 -11.00
C GLN A 317 7.75 -10.60 -11.72
N VAL A 318 6.69 -11.02 -11.02
CA VAL A 318 5.45 -11.54 -11.64
C VAL A 318 4.83 -10.51 -12.59
N LEU A 319 4.76 -9.23 -12.19
CA LEU A 319 4.25 -8.17 -13.07
C LEU A 319 5.16 -7.94 -14.27
N LYS A 320 6.48 -8.04 -14.09
CA LYS A 320 7.46 -7.82 -15.16
C LYS A 320 7.54 -8.97 -16.17
N ASP A 321 7.39 -10.20 -15.72
CA ASP A 321 7.43 -11.40 -16.55
C ASP A 321 6.09 -11.67 -17.25
N SER A 322 5.01 -11.02 -16.81
CA SER A 322 3.71 -11.20 -17.45
C SER A 322 3.65 -10.58 -18.85
N HIS A 323 2.66 -11.00 -19.61
CA HIS A 323 2.33 -10.42 -20.91
C HIS A 323 1.31 -9.30 -20.77
N ALA A 324 0.37 -9.43 -19.83
CA ALA A 324 -0.63 -8.42 -19.52
C ALA A 324 -0.91 -8.36 -18.02
N ILE A 325 -1.42 -7.21 -17.57
CA ILE A 325 -1.79 -6.99 -16.17
C ILE A 325 -3.28 -6.66 -16.08
N LEU A 326 -3.94 -7.29 -15.11
CA LEU A 326 -5.32 -7.01 -14.75
C LEU A 326 -5.33 -6.21 -13.44
N ILE A 327 -6.16 -5.17 -13.38
CA ILE A 327 -6.46 -4.44 -12.14
C ILE A 327 -7.95 -4.57 -11.87
N ILE A 328 -8.30 -5.35 -10.85
CA ILE A 328 -9.69 -5.62 -10.48
C ILE A 328 -10.02 -4.83 -9.20
N GLY A 329 -11.01 -3.95 -9.30
CA GLY A 329 -11.52 -3.14 -8.19
C GLY A 329 -12.69 -3.78 -7.48
N SER A 330 -12.88 -3.39 -6.21
CA SER A 330 -14.10 -3.64 -5.46
C SER A 330 -15.17 -2.58 -5.76
N ASP A 331 -16.34 -2.74 -5.16
CA ASP A 331 -17.43 -1.76 -5.13
C ASP A 331 -17.16 -0.52 -4.26
N ASP A 332 -16.00 -0.45 -3.59
CA ASP A 332 -15.61 0.68 -2.76
C ASP A 332 -14.99 1.81 -3.60
N PRO A 333 -15.61 3.01 -3.66
CA PRO A 333 -15.07 4.15 -4.40
C PRO A 333 -13.72 4.64 -3.84
N SER A 334 -13.38 4.29 -2.58
CA SER A 334 -12.14 4.68 -1.92
C SER A 334 -10.94 3.77 -2.23
N TYR A 335 -11.06 2.86 -3.21
CA TYR A 335 -9.99 1.95 -3.62
C TYR A 335 -8.68 2.70 -3.91
N SER A 336 -7.64 2.38 -3.13
CA SER A 336 -6.35 3.08 -3.12
C SER A 336 -5.52 2.83 -4.38
N ALA A 337 -4.87 3.90 -4.86
CA ALA A 337 -4.02 3.88 -6.04
C ALA A 337 -2.70 3.13 -5.89
N SER A 338 -2.27 2.76 -4.69
CA SER A 338 -0.91 2.20 -4.46
C SER A 338 -0.54 0.96 -5.31
N LYS A 339 -1.51 0.14 -5.72
CA LYS A 339 -1.26 -1.01 -6.62
C LYS A 339 -1.08 -0.63 -8.09
N VAL A 340 -1.59 0.53 -8.51
CA VAL A 340 -1.52 0.93 -9.93
C VAL A 340 -0.08 1.23 -10.34
N TYR A 341 0.71 1.83 -9.44
CA TYR A 341 2.04 2.29 -9.80
C TYR A 341 3.01 1.16 -10.16
N PRO A 342 3.10 0.05 -9.39
CA PRO A 342 3.87 -1.12 -9.83
C PRO A 342 3.39 -1.68 -11.17
N CYS A 343 2.08 -1.68 -11.44
CA CYS A 343 1.54 -2.15 -12.72
C CYS A 343 1.99 -1.26 -13.89
N ILE A 344 1.97 0.07 -13.71
CA ILE A 344 2.44 1.03 -14.73
C ILE A 344 3.96 0.88 -14.94
N LEU A 345 4.73 0.79 -13.85
CA LEU A 345 6.18 0.62 -13.90
C LEU A 345 6.63 -0.71 -14.53
N ALA A 346 5.78 -1.74 -14.49
CA ALA A 346 6.04 -3.01 -15.18
C ALA A 346 5.97 -2.88 -16.72
N GLN A 347 5.40 -1.79 -17.24
CA GLN A 347 5.33 -1.48 -18.67
C GLN A 347 4.68 -2.61 -19.49
N LYS A 348 3.57 -3.15 -18.96
CA LYS A 348 2.72 -4.13 -19.62
C LYS A 348 1.37 -3.50 -19.92
N PRO A 349 0.64 -3.97 -20.94
CA PRO A 349 -0.70 -3.48 -21.18
C PRO A 349 -1.59 -3.82 -19.99
N ILE A 350 -2.31 -2.81 -19.50
CA ILE A 350 -3.16 -2.92 -18.32
C ILE A 350 -4.62 -2.90 -18.77
N LEU A 351 -5.40 -3.89 -18.35
CA LEU A 351 -6.86 -3.84 -18.38
C LEU A 351 -7.37 -3.69 -16.96
N ALA A 352 -8.00 -2.56 -16.66
CA ALA A 352 -8.50 -2.23 -15.33
C ALA A 352 -10.04 -2.20 -15.31
N ILE A 353 -10.64 -2.81 -14.29
CA ILE A 353 -12.09 -2.93 -14.09
C ILE A 353 -12.41 -2.37 -12.71
N LEU A 354 -12.94 -1.15 -12.66
CA LEU A 354 -12.95 -0.33 -11.45
C LEU A 354 -14.25 0.44 -11.30
N HIS A 355 -14.59 0.83 -10.07
CA HIS A 355 -15.63 1.82 -9.85
C HIS A 355 -15.23 3.17 -10.50
N GLU A 356 -16.15 3.89 -11.16
CA GLU A 356 -15.79 5.10 -11.94
C GLU A 356 -15.13 6.20 -11.11
N GLN A 357 -15.47 6.27 -9.82
CA GLN A 357 -14.93 7.25 -8.87
C GLN A 357 -13.55 6.88 -8.32
N SER A 358 -13.01 5.70 -8.67
CA SER A 358 -11.69 5.29 -8.20
C SER A 358 -10.61 6.18 -8.80
N LEU A 359 -9.72 6.70 -7.95
CA LEU A 359 -8.56 7.50 -8.38
C LEU A 359 -7.66 6.74 -9.38
N VAL A 360 -7.66 5.41 -9.32
CA VAL A 360 -6.91 4.55 -10.25
C VAL A 360 -7.35 4.77 -11.70
N VAL A 361 -8.65 5.03 -11.93
CA VAL A 361 -9.18 5.31 -13.28
C VAL A 361 -8.48 6.54 -13.87
N ASN A 362 -8.39 7.61 -13.08
CA ASN A 362 -7.76 8.86 -13.51
C ASN A 362 -6.27 8.65 -13.78
N VAL A 363 -5.56 7.98 -12.87
CA VAL A 363 -4.12 7.69 -13.05
C VAL A 363 -3.85 6.93 -14.35
N ILE A 364 -4.60 5.85 -14.63
CA ILE A 364 -4.39 5.05 -15.85
C ILE A 364 -4.68 5.86 -17.11
N LYS A 365 -5.78 6.65 -17.11
CA LYS A 365 -6.17 7.48 -18.26
C LYS A 365 -5.20 8.62 -18.52
N GLU A 366 -4.85 9.39 -17.49
CA GLU A 366 -3.91 10.51 -17.58
C GLU A 366 -2.53 10.05 -18.02
N CYS A 367 -2.05 8.92 -17.49
CA CYS A 367 -0.76 8.34 -17.87
C CYS A 367 -0.83 7.55 -19.18
N GLN A 368 -1.99 7.39 -19.82
CA GLN A 368 -2.18 6.54 -21.00
C GLN A 368 -1.57 5.13 -20.84
N ALA A 369 -1.70 4.57 -19.63
CA ALA A 369 -1.00 3.37 -19.22
C ALA A 369 -1.82 2.08 -19.42
N GLY A 370 -3.07 2.19 -19.88
CA GLY A 370 -3.93 1.04 -20.09
C GLY A 370 -5.36 1.39 -20.48
N TYR A 371 -6.19 0.36 -20.58
CA TYR A 371 -7.61 0.47 -20.84
C TYR A 371 -8.40 0.32 -19.54
N THR A 372 -9.33 1.24 -19.30
CA THR A 372 -10.18 1.22 -18.10
C THR A 372 -11.63 0.94 -18.49
N VAL A 373 -12.21 -0.10 -17.90
CA VAL A 373 -13.65 -0.32 -17.86
C VAL A 373 -14.16 0.12 -16.49
N THR A 374 -15.15 1.00 -16.48
CA THR A 374 -15.71 1.55 -15.23
C THR A 374 -17.13 1.07 -14.97
N PHE A 375 -17.52 0.95 -13.71
CA PHE A 375 -18.90 0.65 -13.29
C PHE A 375 -19.38 1.60 -12.18
N THR A 376 -20.67 1.91 -12.20
CA THR A 376 -21.40 2.65 -11.14
C THR A 376 -22.89 2.32 -11.17
N ASN A 377 -23.52 2.54 -12.32
CA ASN A 377 -24.95 2.35 -12.59
C ASN A 377 -25.21 1.60 -13.90
N LEU A 378 -24.16 1.14 -14.59
CA LEU A 378 -24.30 0.40 -15.84
C LEU A 378 -25.01 -0.93 -15.58
N THR A 379 -25.88 -1.30 -16.51
CA THR A 379 -26.42 -2.66 -16.55
C THR A 379 -25.27 -3.64 -16.83
N ASN A 380 -25.41 -4.90 -16.39
CA ASN A 380 -24.42 -5.94 -16.67
C ASN A 380 -24.09 -6.08 -18.18
N ILE A 381 -24.98 -5.61 -19.06
CA ILE A 381 -24.83 -5.66 -20.52
C ILE A 381 -23.85 -4.59 -21.02
N GLU A 382 -23.96 -3.34 -20.55
CA GLU A 382 -23.07 -2.24 -21.01
C GLU A 382 -21.63 -2.44 -20.51
N ILE A 383 -21.47 -2.95 -19.29
CA ILE A 383 -20.15 -3.34 -18.75
C ILE A 383 -19.55 -4.45 -19.62
N TYR A 384 -20.37 -5.39 -20.07
CA TYR A 384 -19.94 -6.50 -20.91
C TYR A 384 -19.42 -6.03 -22.28
N ASP A 385 -20.14 -5.15 -22.98
CA ASP A 385 -19.71 -4.67 -24.31
C ASP A 385 -18.38 -3.92 -24.19
N THR A 386 -18.26 -3.04 -23.19
CA THR A 386 -17.02 -2.31 -22.90
C THR A 386 -15.87 -3.26 -22.50
N LEU A 387 -16.15 -4.37 -21.82
CA LEU A 387 -15.16 -5.40 -21.52
C LEU A 387 -14.72 -6.17 -22.76
N GLY A 388 -15.63 -6.45 -23.69
CA GLY A 388 -15.28 -7.04 -24.98
C GLY A 388 -14.26 -6.18 -25.72
N GLU A 389 -14.52 -4.88 -25.81
CA GLU A 389 -13.58 -3.89 -26.37
C GLU A 389 -12.25 -3.85 -25.61
N GLY A 390 -12.28 -3.90 -24.28
CA GLY A 390 -11.08 -3.93 -23.45
C GLY A 390 -10.23 -5.19 -23.63
N ILE A 391 -10.87 -6.35 -23.80
CA ILE A 391 -10.19 -7.62 -24.12
C ILE A 391 -9.56 -7.55 -25.50
N GLU A 392 -10.28 -7.04 -26.51
CA GLU A 392 -9.75 -6.86 -27.86
C GLU A 392 -8.59 -5.87 -27.88
N TRP A 393 -8.70 -4.75 -27.16
CA TRP A 393 -7.61 -3.80 -26.98
C TRP A 393 -6.38 -4.48 -26.36
N LEU A 394 -6.59 -5.32 -25.34
CA LEU A 394 -5.51 -6.03 -24.66
C LEU A 394 -4.82 -7.02 -25.60
N LEU A 395 -5.59 -7.84 -26.31
CA LEU A 395 -5.08 -8.80 -27.29
C LEU A 395 -4.31 -8.11 -28.42
N ASN A 396 -4.86 -7.03 -28.97
CA ASN A 396 -4.18 -6.23 -29.99
C ASN A 396 -2.88 -5.62 -29.47
N SER A 397 -2.85 -5.18 -28.21
CA SER A 397 -1.62 -4.67 -27.58
C SER A 397 -0.53 -5.75 -27.45
N LEU A 398 -0.91 -7.03 -27.27
CA LEU A 398 0.03 -8.15 -27.26
C LEU A 398 0.58 -8.49 -28.65
N VAL A 399 -0.24 -8.32 -29.69
CA VAL A 399 0.14 -8.63 -31.09
C VAL A 399 0.98 -7.52 -31.71
N TYR A 400 0.55 -6.26 -31.57
CA TYR A 400 1.19 -5.11 -32.22
C TYR A 400 2.27 -4.46 -31.36
N GLY A 401 2.41 -4.89 -30.10
CA GLY A 401 3.36 -4.38 -29.14
C GLY A 401 2.80 -3.24 -28.29
N PHE A 402 2.82 -3.43 -26.98
CA PHE A 402 2.58 -2.39 -25.99
C PHE A 402 3.93 -1.74 -25.65
N SER A 403 4.37 -0.78 -26.45
CA SER A 403 5.57 -0.02 -26.09
C SER A 403 5.42 1.43 -26.52
N GLY A 404 5.38 2.34 -25.54
CA GLY A 404 5.50 3.78 -25.78
C GLY A 404 4.22 4.60 -25.69
N THR A 405 3.11 4.08 -25.16
CA THR A 405 1.91 4.90 -24.92
C THR A 405 1.92 5.60 -23.56
N THR A 406 2.69 5.10 -22.57
CA THR A 406 2.68 5.69 -21.24
C THR A 406 3.28 7.09 -21.24
N ASP A 407 2.48 8.06 -20.82
CA ASP A 407 2.92 9.43 -20.58
C ASP A 407 3.65 9.50 -19.24
N TRP A 408 4.98 9.43 -19.29
CA TRP A 408 5.83 9.52 -18.10
C TRP A 408 5.85 10.90 -17.46
N GLN A 409 5.52 11.96 -18.20
CA GLN A 409 5.38 13.30 -17.64
C GLN A 409 4.09 13.38 -16.81
N ALA A 410 2.99 12.80 -17.28
CA ALA A 410 1.77 12.64 -16.49
C ALA A 410 1.96 11.69 -15.29
N PHE A 411 2.89 10.74 -15.37
CA PHE A 411 3.22 9.85 -14.26
C PHE A 411 4.10 10.49 -13.17
N GLU A 412 4.89 11.52 -13.51
CA GLU A 412 5.86 12.17 -12.60
C GLU A 412 5.27 12.56 -11.23
N PRO A 413 4.05 13.15 -11.12
CA PRO A 413 3.45 13.51 -9.83
C PRO A 413 3.17 12.33 -8.90
N TYR A 414 3.08 11.11 -9.43
CA TYR A 414 2.85 9.90 -8.64
C TYR A 414 4.14 9.24 -8.17
N THR A 415 5.30 9.79 -8.51
CA THR A 415 6.58 9.20 -8.16
C THR A 415 6.86 9.27 -6.66
N ALA A 416 7.62 8.31 -6.12
CA ALA A 416 8.15 8.41 -4.77
C ALA A 416 9.04 9.65 -4.59
N LYS A 417 9.72 10.08 -5.65
CA LYS A 417 10.51 11.31 -5.65
C LYS A 417 9.63 12.54 -5.39
N GLU A 418 8.58 12.75 -6.20
CA GLU A 418 7.69 13.91 -6.04
C GLU A 418 6.84 13.83 -4.76
N MET A 419 6.40 12.62 -4.36
CA MET A 419 5.83 12.42 -3.03
C MET A 419 6.79 12.88 -1.91
N THR A 420 8.08 12.55 -2.01
CA THR A 420 9.08 12.94 -1.01
C THR A 420 9.37 14.42 -1.04
N ARG A 421 9.38 15.05 -2.24
CA ARG A 421 9.48 16.51 -2.37
C ARG A 421 8.36 17.21 -1.61
N ASN A 422 7.11 16.78 -1.83
CA ASN A 422 5.94 17.32 -1.14
C ASN A 422 6.02 17.08 0.37
N LEU A 423 6.49 15.91 0.80
CA LEU A 423 6.72 15.62 2.21
C LEU A 423 7.76 16.55 2.86
N CYS A 424 8.88 16.80 2.17
CA CYS A 424 9.92 17.72 2.67
C CYS A 424 9.42 19.17 2.73
N GLN A 425 8.60 19.61 1.77
CA GLN A 425 7.94 20.92 1.84
C GLN A 425 7.02 21.04 3.07
N ILE A 426 6.30 19.98 3.42
CA ILE A 426 5.50 19.93 4.65
C ILE A 426 6.40 20.03 5.88
N PHE A 427 7.57 19.37 5.87
CA PHE A 427 8.53 19.44 6.97
C PHE A 427 9.10 20.86 7.13
N ASP A 428 9.46 21.52 6.02
CA ASP A 428 9.95 22.90 6.02
C ASP A 428 8.91 23.87 6.59
N GLN A 429 7.64 23.72 6.20
CA GLN A 429 6.53 24.51 6.73
C GLN A 429 6.31 24.29 8.24
N SER A 430 6.47 23.05 8.70
CA SER A 430 6.26 22.64 10.10
C SER A 430 7.41 23.04 11.03
N THR A 431 8.60 23.29 10.48
CA THR A 431 9.79 23.67 11.25
C THR A 431 10.08 25.16 11.23
N ASN A 432 9.43 25.94 10.35
CA ASN A 432 9.60 27.38 10.26
C ASN A 432 9.10 28.10 11.55
N PRO A 433 9.91 28.94 12.21
CA PRO A 433 9.51 29.61 13.45
C PRO A 433 8.26 30.51 13.35
N LYS A 434 7.89 30.95 12.13
CA LYS A 434 6.71 31.80 11.89
C LYS A 434 5.38 31.03 11.87
N SER A 435 5.41 29.69 11.84
CA SER A 435 4.21 28.84 11.87
C SER A 435 3.87 28.27 13.25
N ARG A 436 4.64 28.62 14.29
CA ARG A 436 4.48 28.11 15.67
C ARG A 436 3.77 29.07 16.61
#